data_AF-A0A1H1A9R0-F1
#
_entry.id   AF-A0A1H1A9R0-F1
#
_cell.length_a   1.000
_cell.length_b   1.000
_cell.length_c   1.000
_cell.angle_alpha   90.00
_cell.angle_beta   90.00
_cell.angle_gamma   90.00
#
_symmetry.space_group_name_H-M   'P 1'
#
loop_
_entity.id
_entity.type
_entity.pdbx_description
1 polymer ?
#
loop_
_entity_poly.entity_id
_entity_poly.type
_entity_poly.pdbx_seq_one_letter_code
_entity_poly.pdbx_strand_id
1 'polypeptide(L)'
;MLNQTNPDDLFDIQPEELGTGYFLIPDVESDEYGAATKVPKTDITYSDCIRRGEFTMGYRWVPNRKAQDLEAANATNCKGPCNGECWRRGHDCVCNDAQGRCCK
;
A
#
# COMPACT_ATOMS: atom_id res chain seq x y z
N MET A 1 3.29 -2.98 -11.44
CA MET A 1 2.07 -3.80 -11.19
C MET A 1 1.27 -3.05 -10.13
N LEU A 2 -0.02 -2.73 -10.36
CA LEU A 2 -0.71 -1.75 -9.51
C LEU A 2 -1.08 -2.30 -8.12
N ASN A 3 -1.55 -3.55 -8.04
CA ASN A 3 -1.86 -4.20 -6.76
C ASN A 3 -0.61 -4.82 -6.16
N GLN A 4 -0.26 -4.38 -4.96
CA GLN A 4 0.95 -4.76 -4.22
C GLN A 4 0.61 -5.29 -2.82
N THR A 5 -0.64 -5.73 -2.65
CA THR A 5 -1.09 -6.45 -1.46
C THR A 5 -0.22 -7.68 -1.26
N ASN A 6 0.25 -7.90 -0.03
CA ASN A 6 1.02 -9.10 0.29
C ASN A 6 0.15 -10.35 0.03
N PRO A 7 0.58 -11.33 -0.77
CA PRO A 7 -0.19 -12.55 -0.99
C PRO A 7 -0.59 -13.27 0.31
N ASP A 8 0.25 -13.23 1.35
CA ASP A 8 -0.06 -13.83 2.66
C ASP A 8 -1.20 -13.11 3.40
N ASP A 9 -1.47 -11.85 3.05
CA ASP A 9 -2.60 -11.11 3.59
C ASP A 9 -3.93 -11.56 2.96
N LEU A 10 -3.87 -12.21 1.79
CA LEU A 10 -5.03 -12.72 1.03
C LEU A 10 -5.37 -14.17 1.36
N PHE A 11 -4.55 -14.85 2.17
CA PHE A 11 -4.83 -16.21 2.60
C PHE A 11 -6.04 -16.24 3.56
N ASP A 12 -7.03 -17.08 3.28
CA ASP A 12 -8.27 -17.24 4.05
C ASP A 12 -9.05 -15.93 4.33
N ILE A 13 -8.94 -14.93 3.45
CA ILE A 13 -9.73 -13.71 3.61
C ILE A 13 -11.21 -13.99 3.35
N GLN A 14 -12.06 -13.36 4.16
CA GLN A 14 -13.50 -13.34 3.90
C GLN A 14 -13.84 -12.11 3.02
N PRO A 15 -14.83 -12.20 2.11
CA PRO A 15 -15.20 -11.07 1.24
C PRO A 15 -15.52 -9.77 1.98
N GLU A 16 -16.11 -9.88 3.17
CA GLU A 16 -16.48 -8.81 4.08
C GLU A 16 -15.37 -8.40 5.06
N GLU A 17 -14.20 -9.05 5.02
CA GLU A 17 -13.09 -8.72 5.89
C GLU A 17 -12.61 -7.29 5.62
N LEU A 18 -12.53 -6.51 6.68
CA LEU A 18 -12.13 -5.11 6.62
C LEU A 18 -10.62 -4.97 6.82
N GLY A 19 -10.07 -3.96 6.15
CA GLY A 19 -8.67 -3.61 6.23
C GLY A 19 -8.44 -2.15 5.86
N THR A 20 -7.16 -1.81 5.76
CA THR A 20 -6.70 -0.50 5.30
C THR A 20 -6.12 -0.61 3.89
N GLY A 21 -6.67 0.16 2.96
CA GLY A 21 -6.06 0.39 1.65
C GLY A 21 -5.07 1.55 1.71
N TYR A 22 -3.88 1.37 1.15
CA TYR A 22 -2.89 2.42 0.95
C TYR A 22 -2.74 2.66 -0.54
N PHE A 23 -2.93 3.91 -0.96
CA PHE A 23 -2.98 4.32 -2.36
C PHE A 23 -1.92 5.39 -2.63
N LEU A 24 -1.13 5.24 -3.68
CA LEU A 24 -0.25 6.29 -4.18
C LEU A 24 -0.93 7.07 -5.29
N ILE A 25 -1.17 8.35 -5.09
CA ILE A 25 -1.70 9.25 -6.13
C ILE A 25 -0.61 10.23 -6.57
N PRO A 26 -0.59 10.68 -7.84
CA PRO A 26 0.36 11.69 -8.29
C PRO A 26 0.24 12.97 -7.43
N ASP A 27 1.38 13.50 -7.02
CA ASP A 27 1.45 14.79 -6.34
C ASP A 27 1.78 15.88 -7.37
N VAL A 28 0.77 16.67 -7.73
CA VAL A 28 0.88 17.71 -8.76
C VAL A 28 1.48 19.02 -8.25
N GLU A 29 1.65 19.15 -6.92
CA GLU A 29 2.24 20.33 -6.30
C GLU A 29 3.76 20.21 -6.17
N SER A 30 4.32 19.02 -6.43
CA SER A 30 5.75 18.74 -6.33
C SER A 30 6.43 18.81 -7.70
N ASP A 31 7.60 19.45 -7.74
CA ASP A 31 8.48 19.49 -8.91
C ASP A 31 9.32 18.22 -9.09
N GLU A 32 9.26 17.27 -8.14
CA GLU A 32 10.02 16.03 -8.22
C GLU A 32 9.37 15.04 -9.20
N TYR A 33 10.18 14.50 -10.12
CA TYR A 33 9.71 13.48 -11.04
C TYR A 33 9.15 12.26 -10.28
N GLY A 34 7.93 11.88 -10.64
CA GLY A 34 7.22 10.76 -10.02
C GLY A 34 6.80 11.02 -8.58
N ALA A 35 6.72 12.27 -8.13
CA ALA A 35 6.19 12.59 -6.80
C ALA A 35 4.78 11.99 -6.62
N ALA A 36 4.56 11.44 -5.42
CA ALA A 36 3.31 10.79 -5.09
C ALA A 36 2.94 11.04 -3.63
N THR A 37 1.65 11.20 -3.37
CA THR A 37 1.08 11.26 -2.03
C THR A 37 0.48 9.90 -1.68
N LYS A 38 0.81 9.38 -0.48
CA LYS A 38 0.12 8.20 0.06
C LYS A 38 -1.17 8.60 0.76
N VAL A 39 -2.26 7.96 0.38
CA VAL A 39 -3.59 8.15 0.96
C VAL A 39 -4.04 6.84 1.60
N PRO A 40 -4.16 6.75 2.93
CA PRO A 40 -4.78 5.61 3.59
C PRO A 40 -6.32 5.72 3.56
N LYS A 41 -7.00 4.58 3.44
CA LYS A 41 -8.45 4.43 3.69
C LYS A 41 -8.70 3.18 4.51
N THR A 42 -9.20 3.37 5.71
CA THR A 42 -9.55 2.31 6.66
C THR A 42 -10.93 1.74 6.37
N ASP A 43 -11.22 0.57 6.96
CA ASP A 43 -12.53 -0.06 6.99
C ASP A 43 -13.12 -0.31 5.59
N ILE A 44 -12.26 -0.74 4.66
CA ILE A 44 -12.65 -1.17 3.32
C ILE A 44 -12.34 -2.65 3.12
N THR A 45 -13.13 -3.32 2.30
CA THR A 45 -12.84 -4.68 1.84
C THR A 45 -11.69 -4.71 0.84
N TYR A 46 -11.13 -5.89 0.59
CA TYR A 46 -10.12 -6.06 -0.46
C TYR A 46 -10.66 -5.69 -1.85
N SER A 47 -11.92 -6.04 -2.16
CA SER A 47 -12.56 -5.69 -3.44
C SER A 47 -12.74 -4.18 -3.60
N ASP A 48 -13.10 -3.46 -2.52
CA ASP A 48 -13.12 -2.01 -2.52
C ASP A 48 -11.73 -1.41 -2.75
N CYS A 49 -10.69 -2.00 -2.15
CA CYS A 49 -9.32 -1.57 -2.38
C CYS A 49 -8.91 -1.72 -3.85
N ILE A 50 -9.21 -2.85 -4.49
CA ILE A 50 -8.94 -3.06 -5.93
C ILE A 50 -9.64 -1.97 -6.76
N ARG A 51 -10.95 -1.79 -6.57
CA ARG A 51 -11.76 -0.85 -7.33
C ARG A 51 -11.27 0.60 -7.20
N ARG A 52 -10.82 1.00 -6.01
CA ARG A 52 -10.27 2.34 -5.76
C ARG A 52 -8.84 2.48 -6.29
N GLY A 53 -8.07 1.41 -6.27
CA GLY A 53 -6.66 1.39 -6.63
C GLY A 53 -6.37 1.35 -8.13
N GLU A 54 -7.34 0.99 -8.96
CA GLU A 54 -7.19 0.79 -10.41
C GLU A 54 -6.55 1.98 -11.15
N PHE A 55 -6.78 3.22 -10.68
CA PHE A 55 -6.25 4.45 -11.30
C PHE A 55 -5.16 5.14 -10.47
N THR A 56 -4.61 4.44 -9.49
CA THR A 56 -3.53 4.94 -8.64
C THR A 56 -2.18 4.55 -9.24
N MET A 57 -1.09 5.17 -8.77
CA MET A 57 0.28 4.80 -9.18
C MET A 57 0.69 3.44 -8.58
N GLY A 58 0.03 3.02 -7.52
CA GLY A 58 0.23 1.75 -6.83
C GLY A 58 -0.66 1.71 -5.60
N TYR A 59 -1.10 0.51 -5.23
CA TYR A 59 -1.94 0.33 -4.06
C TYR A 59 -1.72 -1.03 -3.40
N ARG A 60 -2.13 -1.12 -2.15
CA ARG A 60 -2.13 -2.36 -1.36
C ARG A 60 -3.25 -2.33 -0.34
N TRP A 61 -3.71 -3.49 0.05
CA TRP A 61 -4.63 -3.68 1.17
C TRP A 61 -3.92 -4.40 2.31
N VAL A 62 -4.27 -4.08 3.55
CA VAL A 62 -3.78 -4.78 4.75
C VAL A 62 -4.97 -5.06 5.66
N PRO A 63 -5.25 -6.33 6.01
CA PRO A 63 -6.40 -6.69 6.82
C PRO A 63 -6.28 -6.14 8.24
N ASN A 64 -7.40 -5.76 8.85
CA ASN A 64 -7.43 -5.22 10.22
C ASN A 64 -6.94 -6.23 11.26
N ARG A 65 -7.04 -7.54 11.00
CA ARG A 65 -6.46 -8.57 11.88
C ARG A 65 -4.93 -8.45 12.04
N LYS A 66 -4.25 -7.78 11.10
CA LYS A 66 -2.82 -7.43 11.16
C LYS A 66 -2.56 -5.99 11.62
N ALA A 67 -3.59 -5.26 12.05
CA ALA A 67 -3.45 -3.89 12.56
C ALA A 67 -2.73 -3.80 13.92
N GLN A 68 -2.65 -4.88 14.67
CA GLN A 68 -1.84 -4.94 15.89
C GLN A 68 -0.33 -4.97 15.56
N ASP A 69 0.05 -5.50 14.39
CA ASP A 69 1.43 -5.48 13.90
C ASP A 69 1.81 -4.10 13.32
N LEU A 70 0.82 -3.33 12.86
CA LEU A 70 0.98 -1.98 12.29
C LEU A 70 1.54 -0.97 13.29
N GLU A 71 1.10 -0.99 14.55
CA GLU A 71 1.60 -0.05 15.58
C GLU A 71 3.06 -0.34 15.96
N ALA A 72 3.47 -1.61 16.01
CA ALA A 72 4.85 -2.01 16.26
C ALA A 72 5.78 -1.78 15.06
N ALA A 73 5.25 -1.89 13.83
CA ALA A 73 6.00 -1.70 12.59
C ALA A 73 6.14 -0.22 12.15
N ASN A 74 5.67 0.75 12.94
CA ASN A 74 5.91 2.17 12.67
C ASN A 74 7.40 2.56 12.66
N ALA A 75 8.29 1.66 13.08
CA ALA A 75 9.75 1.80 12.99
C ALA A 75 10.34 1.52 11.59
N THR A 76 9.53 1.16 10.58
CA THR A 76 10.08 0.58 9.35
C THR A 76 10.46 1.61 8.27
N ASN A 77 11.67 1.46 7.73
CA ASN A 77 12.22 2.30 6.67
C ASN A 77 11.66 1.86 5.31
N CYS A 78 10.61 2.53 4.82
CA CYS A 78 10.11 2.31 3.47
C CYS A 78 11.13 2.68 2.38
N LYS A 79 12.30 3.29 2.67
CA LYS A 79 13.27 3.63 1.64
C LYS A 79 13.97 2.37 1.11
N GLY A 80 13.83 2.12 -0.19
CA GLY A 80 14.50 1.02 -0.88
C GLY A 80 13.99 0.86 -2.31
N PRO A 81 14.68 0.05 -3.13
CA PRO A 81 14.25 -0.22 -4.50
C PRO A 81 12.93 -0.99 -4.52
N CYS A 82 12.12 -0.72 -5.55
CA CYS A 82 10.96 -1.53 -5.89
C CYS A 82 11.38 -2.88 -6.47
N ASN A 83 11.49 -3.89 -5.62
CA ASN A 83 11.78 -5.27 -6.02
C ASN A 83 10.55 -6.20 -5.87
N GLY A 84 9.35 -5.63 -5.82
CA GLY A 84 8.10 -6.37 -5.56
C GLY A 84 7.86 -6.72 -4.09
N GLU A 85 8.72 -6.27 -3.18
CA GLU A 85 8.65 -6.63 -1.74
C GLU A 85 8.57 -5.41 -0.81
N CYS A 86 8.01 -4.28 -1.27
CA CYS A 86 7.82 -3.12 -0.39
C CYS A 86 7.01 -3.46 0.86
N TRP A 87 6.11 -4.45 0.77
CA TRP A 87 5.36 -4.97 1.90
C TRP A 87 6.22 -5.60 3.00
N ARG A 88 7.43 -6.12 2.69
CA ARG A 88 8.40 -6.61 3.70
C ARG A 88 9.04 -5.48 4.52
N ARG A 89 9.02 -4.26 3.99
CA ARG A 89 9.63 -3.06 4.58
C ARG A 89 8.66 -2.25 5.43
N GLY A 90 7.45 -2.74 5.66
CA GLY A 90 6.45 -2.06 6.46
C GLY A 90 5.04 -2.28 5.91
N HIS A 91 4.06 -2.27 6.80
CA HIS A 91 2.67 -2.53 6.46
C HIS A 91 1.98 -1.40 5.68
N ASP A 92 2.66 -0.28 5.46
CA ASP A 92 2.10 0.87 4.75
C ASP A 92 2.98 1.34 3.58
N CYS A 93 4.04 0.60 3.26
CA CYS A 93 4.91 0.91 2.14
C CYS A 93 4.31 0.48 0.79
N VAL A 94 4.29 1.36 -0.19
CA VAL A 94 3.84 1.06 -1.55
C VAL A 94 4.95 1.40 -2.52
N CYS A 95 5.23 0.53 -3.47
CA CYS A 95 6.14 0.81 -4.58
C CYS A 95 5.54 1.90 -5.47
N ASN A 96 6.32 2.96 -5.66
CA ASN A 96 6.14 3.93 -6.72
C ASN A 96 6.97 3.49 -7.94
N ASP A 97 6.32 2.86 -8.93
CA ASP A 97 6.98 2.37 -10.15
C ASP A 97 7.66 3.53 -10.93
N ALA A 98 7.15 4.77 -10.83
CA ALA A 98 7.74 5.93 -11.51
C ALA A 98 9.10 6.33 -10.93
N GLN A 99 9.28 6.19 -9.61
CA GLN A 99 10.56 6.48 -8.92
C GLN A 99 11.42 5.22 -8.71
N GLY A 100 10.88 4.03 -8.97
CA GLY A 100 11.53 2.75 -8.68
C GLY A 100 11.81 2.55 -7.18
N ARG A 101 11.03 3.19 -6.30
CA ARG A 101 11.25 3.19 -4.84
C ARG A 101 9.98 2.88 -4.05
N CYS A 102 10.17 2.24 -2.91
CA CYS A 102 9.13 2.07 -1.91
C CYS A 102 8.90 3.42 -1.18
N CYS A 103 7.63 3.79 -1.03
CA CYS A 103 7.18 5.07 -0.46
C CYS A 103 6.28 4.82 0.76
N LYS A 104 6.38 5.74 1.73
CA LYS A 104 5.42 5.87 2.83
C LYS A 104 4.40 6.94 2.47
#